data_AF-A0A1F4V3J8-F1
#
_entry.id   AF-A0A1F4V3J8-F1
#
_cell.length_a   1.000
_cell.length_b   1.000
_cell.length_c   1.000
_cell.angle_alpha   90.00
_cell.angle_beta   90.00
_cell.angle_gamma   90.00
#
_symmetry.space_group_name_H-M   'P 1'
#
loop_
_entity.id
_entity.type
_entity.pdbx_description
1 polymer ?
#
loop_
_entity_poly.entity_id
_entity_poly.type
_entity_poly.pdbx_seq_one_letter_code
_entity_poly.pdbx_strand_id
1 'polypeptide(L)'
;MKLKIPAYTIFKEEIFKKLTSKRKNALFCWSLLDTSSWEEIPPKYYPDYKNGHKKVIEIMKMGKSIKELVDEDMNYFIRRFVNGEFLSNFLLAAELENQLDSSWRLDLDNLQQAVFPDVLFISKSNSRKVNIEVKGVISASNLKNRIEDEVIPHLRDENYKEFVLLLLFPVCPGENPNRVNQLIEGYYIYETVMNKGGQKVLCQCIKQDADGDRKAFSLEKLVGRLIAGYFSKA
;
A
#
# COMPACT_ATOMS: atom_id res chain seq x y z
N MET A 1 -1.54 30.07 0.00
CA MET A 1 -0.56 29.03 0.36
C MET A 1 -0.79 27.85 -0.58
N LYS A 2 0.06 27.68 -1.62
CA LYS A 2 -0.14 26.68 -2.68
C LYS A 2 0.34 25.30 -2.22
N LEU A 3 -0.32 24.24 -2.69
CA LEU A 3 -0.24 22.84 -2.28
C LEU A 3 1.17 22.35 -1.90
N LYS A 4 1.36 21.91 -0.64
CA LYS A 4 2.61 21.31 -0.12
C LYS A 4 2.80 19.83 -0.51
N ILE A 5 1.90 19.26 -1.32
CA ILE A 5 1.98 17.86 -1.76
C ILE A 5 2.33 17.84 -3.24
N PRO A 6 3.51 17.30 -3.64
CA PRO A 6 3.81 17.05 -5.04
C PRO A 6 2.74 16.13 -5.62
N ALA A 7 2.19 16.48 -6.78
CA ALA A 7 1.22 15.63 -7.45
C ALA A 7 1.78 14.22 -7.65
N TYR A 8 0.92 13.20 -7.59
CA TYR A 8 1.29 11.80 -7.82
C TYR A 8 2.17 11.63 -9.07
N THR A 9 1.82 12.34 -10.15
CA THR A 9 2.57 12.34 -11.41
C THR A 9 4.00 12.85 -11.25
N ILE A 10 4.22 13.93 -10.51
CA ILE A 10 5.56 14.47 -10.21
C ILE A 10 6.37 13.42 -9.45
N PHE A 11 5.78 12.83 -8.41
CA PHE A 11 6.48 11.83 -7.60
C PHE A 11 6.81 10.56 -8.41
N LYS A 12 5.91 10.13 -9.30
CA LYS A 12 6.14 9.02 -10.22
C LYS A 12 7.29 9.29 -11.20
N GLU A 13 7.28 10.46 -11.86
CA GLU A 13 8.32 10.81 -12.84
C GLU A 13 9.68 11.09 -12.20
N GLU A 14 9.70 11.85 -11.10
CA GLU A 14 10.95 12.29 -10.49
C GLU A 14 11.62 11.23 -9.64
N ILE A 15 10.83 10.35 -9.01
CA ILE A 15 11.31 9.31 -8.10
C ILE A 15 11.15 7.96 -8.75
N PHE A 16 9.92 7.44 -8.84
CA PHE A 16 9.68 6.04 -9.14
C PHE A 16 10.33 5.55 -10.45
N LYS A 17 10.18 6.30 -11.55
CA LYS A 17 10.77 5.94 -12.85
C LYS A 17 12.30 6.00 -12.88
N LYS A 18 12.92 6.74 -11.97
CA LYS A 18 14.39 6.86 -11.87
C LYS A 18 15.00 5.80 -10.95
N LEU A 19 14.19 5.07 -10.19
CA LEU A 19 14.67 4.03 -9.29
C LEU A 19 14.85 2.70 -10.01
N THR A 20 15.97 2.03 -9.70
CA THR A 20 16.15 0.63 -10.05
C THR A 20 15.23 -0.25 -9.21
N SER A 21 14.91 -1.46 -9.69
CA SER A 21 14.12 -2.46 -8.94
C SER A 21 14.66 -2.70 -7.53
N LYS A 22 15.99 -2.75 -7.38
CA LYS A 22 16.66 -2.89 -6.08
C LYS A 22 16.32 -1.73 -5.13
N ARG A 23 16.29 -0.48 -5.61
CA ARG A 23 15.95 0.69 -4.79
C ARG A 23 14.45 0.74 -4.49
N LYS A 24 13.59 0.39 -5.44
CA LYS A 24 12.14 0.25 -5.22
C LYS A 24 11.84 -0.77 -4.11
N ASN A 25 12.43 -1.97 -4.20
CA ASN A 25 12.27 -3.01 -3.19
C ASN A 25 12.82 -2.57 -1.83
N ALA A 26 13.94 -1.85 -1.79
CA ALA A 26 14.49 -1.33 -0.53
C ALA A 26 13.55 -0.30 0.12
N LEU A 27 13.01 0.65 -0.65
CA LEU A 27 12.04 1.62 -0.14
C LEU A 27 10.74 0.94 0.31
N PHE A 28 10.26 -0.04 -0.46
CA PHE A 28 9.04 -0.78 -0.14
C PHE A 28 9.20 -1.63 1.12
N CYS A 29 10.31 -2.37 1.25
CA CYS A 29 10.64 -3.10 2.47
C CYS A 29 10.70 -2.18 3.68
N TRP A 30 11.33 -1.01 3.52
CA TRP A 30 11.41 -0.04 4.60
C TRP A 30 10.01 0.48 4.96
N SER A 31 9.16 0.82 3.99
CA SER A 31 7.85 1.43 4.28
C SER A 31 6.85 0.43 4.89
N LEU A 32 6.99 -0.86 4.58
CA LEU A 32 6.21 -1.91 5.24
C LEU A 32 6.67 -2.22 6.67
N LEU A 33 7.91 -1.89 7.01
CA LEU A 33 8.53 -2.22 8.31
C LEU A 33 8.85 -0.96 9.13
N ASP A 34 8.49 0.21 8.64
CA ASP A 34 8.55 1.44 9.42
C ASP A 34 7.33 1.51 10.31
N THR A 35 7.57 1.18 11.57
CA THR A 35 6.53 1.05 12.57
C THR A 35 6.34 2.37 13.32
N SER A 36 6.89 3.49 12.81
CA SER A 36 6.60 4.84 13.29
C SER A 36 5.13 5.23 13.16
N SER A 37 4.36 4.50 12.34
CA SER A 37 2.90 4.57 12.26
C SER A 37 2.16 3.44 12.99
N TRP A 38 2.87 2.47 13.57
CA TRP A 38 2.25 1.33 14.26
C TRP A 38 2.45 1.57 15.76
N GLU A 39 1.43 2.12 16.41
CA GLU A 39 1.46 2.60 17.82
C GLU A 39 1.94 1.53 18.84
N GLU A 40 2.02 0.26 18.45
CA GLU A 40 2.18 -0.89 19.35
C GLU A 40 3.32 -1.86 19.00
N ILE A 41 4.21 -1.56 18.04
CA ILE A 41 5.34 -2.47 17.76
C ILE A 41 6.48 -2.32 18.77
N PRO A 42 6.99 -3.43 19.33
CA PRO A 42 8.15 -3.42 20.20
C PRO A 42 9.39 -2.80 19.52
N PRO A 43 10.17 -1.97 20.24
CA PRO A 43 11.27 -1.25 19.62
C PRO A 43 12.37 -2.06 18.92
N LYS A 44 12.49 -3.35 19.28
CA LYS A 44 13.42 -4.30 18.66
C LYS A 44 13.13 -4.60 17.19
N TYR A 45 11.92 -4.30 16.70
CA TYR A 45 11.54 -4.47 15.30
C TYR A 45 11.73 -3.19 14.49
N TYR A 46 12.07 -2.05 15.13
CA TYR A 46 12.43 -0.84 14.39
C TYR A 46 13.69 -1.13 13.56
N PRO A 47 13.66 -1.00 12.22
CA PRO A 47 14.91 -0.90 11.47
C PRO A 47 15.71 0.28 12.03
N ASP A 48 17.04 0.15 12.16
CA ASP A 48 17.93 1.14 12.79
C ASP A 48 17.49 2.60 12.54
N TYR A 49 16.73 3.15 13.50
CA TYR A 49 15.75 4.23 13.29
C TYR A 49 16.39 5.52 12.81
N LYS A 50 17.65 5.77 13.19
CA LYS A 50 18.41 6.96 12.78
C LYS A 50 19.04 6.86 11.39
N ASN A 51 19.27 5.64 10.88
CA ASN A 51 19.90 5.41 9.58
C ASN A 51 18.87 5.09 8.47
N GLY A 52 17.71 4.53 8.84
CA GLY A 52 16.63 4.21 7.89
C GLY A 52 16.07 5.44 7.18
N HIS A 53 15.60 6.44 7.93
CA HIS A 53 15.00 7.66 7.36
C HIS A 53 15.98 8.42 6.47
N LYS A 54 17.27 8.50 6.89
CA LYS A 54 18.31 9.17 6.11
C LYS A 54 18.48 8.55 4.73
N LYS A 55 18.52 7.21 4.65
CA LYS A 55 18.65 6.49 3.36
C LYS A 55 17.42 6.68 2.48
N VAL A 56 16.22 6.66 3.06
CA VAL A 56 14.96 6.93 2.33
C VAL A 56 14.98 8.35 1.75
N ILE A 57 15.28 9.35 2.58
CA ILE A 57 15.37 10.76 2.16
C ILE A 57 16.44 10.95 1.08
N GLU A 58 17.62 10.33 1.23
CA GLU A 58 18.70 10.41 0.24
C GLU A 58 18.25 9.87 -1.12
N ILE A 59 17.56 8.73 -1.14
CA ILE A 59 16.99 8.17 -2.36
C ILE A 59 15.95 9.13 -2.96
N MET A 60 15.11 9.76 -2.14
CA MET A 60 14.03 10.63 -2.60
C MET A 60 14.51 12.03 -3.04
N LYS A 61 15.61 12.56 -2.50
CA LYS A 61 16.20 13.86 -2.88
C LYS A 61 16.75 13.90 -4.32
N MET A 62 16.66 12.82 -5.08
CA MET A 62 16.99 12.82 -6.52
C MET A 62 15.95 13.57 -7.39
N GLY A 63 14.73 13.74 -6.89
CA GLY A 63 13.72 14.58 -7.50
C GLY A 63 13.93 16.05 -7.12
N LYS A 64 13.84 16.96 -8.09
CA LYS A 64 14.06 18.39 -7.84
C LYS A 64 12.96 18.94 -6.93
N SER A 65 11.69 18.65 -7.23
CA SER A 65 10.56 19.09 -6.43
C SER A 65 10.57 18.46 -5.04
N ILE A 66 11.04 17.21 -4.93
CA ILE A 66 11.18 16.54 -3.63
C ILE A 66 12.30 17.16 -2.81
N LYS A 67 13.44 17.48 -3.43
CA LYS A 67 14.55 18.15 -2.76
C LYS A 67 14.11 19.50 -2.20
N GLU A 68 13.43 20.32 -3.01
CA GLU A 68 12.89 21.62 -2.59
C GLU A 68 11.95 21.47 -1.38
N LEU A 69 11.06 20.47 -1.39
CA LEU A 69 10.15 20.20 -0.28
C LEU A 69 10.88 19.78 1.01
N VAL A 70 11.91 18.94 0.90
CA VAL A 70 12.69 18.51 2.07
C VAL A 70 13.49 19.69 2.64
N ASP A 71 14.03 20.54 1.78
CA ASP A 71 14.82 21.70 2.19
C ASP A 71 13.93 22.81 2.80
N GLU A 72 12.65 22.92 2.39
CA GLU A 72 11.65 23.81 3.01
C GLU A 72 11.23 23.32 4.41
N ASP A 73 10.84 22.05 4.55
CA ASP A 73 10.33 21.50 5.81
C ASP A 73 10.59 19.98 5.93
N MET A 74 11.78 19.64 6.41
CA MET A 74 12.20 18.24 6.60
C MET A 74 11.28 17.46 7.55
N ASN A 75 10.74 18.11 8.59
CA ASN A 75 9.88 17.45 9.58
C ASN A 75 8.52 17.11 8.98
N TYR A 76 7.92 18.05 8.22
CA TYR A 76 6.72 17.77 7.44
C TYR A 76 6.98 16.65 6.43
N PHE A 77 8.10 16.69 5.71
CA PHE A 77 8.45 15.68 4.74
C PHE A 77 8.52 14.27 5.36
N ILE A 78 9.25 14.14 6.48
CA ILE A 78 9.37 12.86 7.19
C ILE A 78 7.99 12.37 7.62
N ARG A 79 7.21 13.22 8.30
CA ARG A 79 5.88 12.83 8.80
C ARG A 79 4.91 12.40 7.71
N ARG A 80 4.98 13.01 6.52
CA ARG A 80 3.98 12.79 5.46
C ARG A 80 4.40 11.76 4.42
N PHE A 81 5.69 11.69 4.08
CA PHE A 81 6.19 10.93 2.93
C PHE A 81 7.15 9.81 3.30
N VAL A 82 7.75 9.87 4.50
CA VAL A 82 8.62 8.81 5.01
C VAL A 82 7.81 7.92 5.92
N ASN A 83 7.19 8.47 6.96
CA ASN A 83 6.48 7.67 7.96
C ASN A 83 5.30 6.88 7.34
N GLY A 84 5.23 5.60 7.73
CA GLY A 84 4.51 4.53 7.03
C GLY A 84 3.03 4.76 6.77
N GLU A 85 2.70 4.84 5.48
CA GLU A 85 1.48 4.43 4.77
C GLU A 85 1.59 5.05 3.37
N PHE A 86 1.89 6.36 3.29
CA PHE A 86 2.04 7.06 2.01
C PHE A 86 3.06 6.38 1.08
N LEU A 87 4.26 6.06 1.56
CA LEU A 87 5.33 5.54 0.72
C LEU A 87 5.03 4.14 0.18
N SER A 88 4.49 3.23 1.01
CA SER A 88 4.07 1.89 0.56
C SER A 88 2.95 1.99 -0.48
N ASN A 89 1.98 2.87 -0.25
CA ASN A 89 0.80 3.02 -1.11
C ASN A 89 1.19 3.64 -2.46
N PHE A 90 2.03 4.68 -2.43
CA PHE A 90 2.60 5.29 -3.63
C PHE A 90 3.39 4.26 -4.46
N LEU A 91 4.32 3.52 -3.84
CA LEU A 91 5.14 2.53 -4.54
C LEU A 91 4.28 1.42 -5.15
N LEU A 92 3.26 0.96 -4.42
CA LEU A 92 2.32 -0.05 -4.87
C LEU A 92 1.47 0.45 -6.05
N ALA A 93 0.90 1.65 -5.96
CA ALA A 93 0.13 2.26 -7.04
C ALA A 93 0.98 2.44 -8.31
N ALA A 94 2.19 2.99 -8.16
CA ALA A 94 3.08 3.26 -9.28
C ALA A 94 3.55 1.98 -9.98
N GLU A 95 3.82 0.90 -9.24
CA GLU A 95 4.22 -0.38 -9.83
C GLU A 95 3.03 -1.14 -10.44
N LEU A 96 1.84 -1.08 -9.83
CA LEU A 96 0.61 -1.59 -10.47
C LEU A 96 0.34 -0.87 -11.78
N GLU A 97 0.37 0.47 -11.80
CA GLU A 97 0.16 1.25 -13.03
C GLU A 97 1.23 0.98 -14.10
N ASN A 98 2.45 0.60 -13.69
CA ASN A 98 3.54 0.24 -14.60
C ASN A 98 3.34 -1.14 -15.25
N GLN A 99 2.69 -2.09 -14.56
CA GLN A 99 2.54 -3.47 -15.03
C GLN A 99 1.13 -3.81 -15.54
N LEU A 100 0.12 -3.07 -15.11
CA LEU A 100 -1.26 -3.25 -15.57
C LEU A 100 -1.40 -2.87 -17.04
N ASP A 101 -2.26 -3.61 -17.74
CA ASP A 101 -2.60 -3.27 -19.11
C ASP A 101 -3.47 -2.01 -19.16
N SER A 102 -3.66 -1.49 -20.38
CA SER A 102 -4.43 -0.27 -20.57
C SER A 102 -5.93 -0.42 -20.23
N SER A 103 -6.45 -1.60 -19.89
CA SER A 103 -7.85 -1.79 -19.51
C SER A 103 -8.16 -1.32 -18.10
N TRP A 104 -7.14 -0.96 -17.31
CA TRP A 104 -7.25 -0.42 -15.97
C TRP A 104 -6.71 1.01 -15.91
N ARG A 105 -7.26 1.81 -15.00
CA ARG A 105 -6.77 3.15 -14.68
C ARG A 105 -6.72 3.35 -13.17
N LEU A 106 -5.70 4.05 -12.71
CA LEU A 106 -5.61 4.53 -11.33
C LEU A 106 -6.61 5.68 -11.14
N ASP A 107 -7.40 5.62 -10.08
CA ASP A 107 -8.31 6.69 -9.69
C ASP A 107 -7.58 7.71 -8.82
N LEU A 108 -7.08 8.77 -9.45
CA LEU A 108 -6.33 9.83 -8.77
C LEU A 108 -7.22 10.80 -7.99
N ASP A 109 -8.51 10.87 -8.31
CA ASP A 109 -9.43 11.85 -7.72
C ASP A 109 -9.81 11.43 -6.30
N ASN A 110 -10.07 10.14 -6.10
CA ASN A 110 -10.27 9.57 -4.76
C ASN A 110 -8.96 9.50 -3.94
N LEU A 111 -7.81 9.42 -4.61
CA LEU A 111 -6.49 9.44 -3.96
C LEU A 111 -6.17 10.81 -3.29
N GLN A 112 -6.80 11.89 -3.74
CA GLN A 112 -6.59 13.25 -3.21
C GLN A 112 -7.38 13.56 -1.94
N GLN A 113 -8.46 12.83 -1.65
CA GLN A 113 -9.37 13.14 -0.54
C GLN A 113 -8.88 12.67 0.84
N ALA A 114 -7.73 11.97 0.92
CA ALA A 114 -7.10 11.53 2.18
C ALA A 114 -8.02 10.76 3.14
N VAL A 115 -9.12 10.22 2.63
CA VAL A 115 -9.87 9.13 3.22
C VAL A 115 -9.83 8.09 2.11
N PHE A 116 -8.85 7.21 2.19
CA PHE A 116 -9.02 5.80 1.88
C PHE A 116 -10.08 5.39 0.81
N PRO A 117 -9.73 4.59 -0.21
CA PRO A 117 -8.59 3.67 -0.22
C PRO A 117 -7.32 4.29 -0.77
N ASP A 118 -6.24 3.72 -0.26
CA ASP A 118 -4.85 4.09 -0.49
C ASP A 118 -4.36 3.82 -1.92
N VAL A 119 -4.85 2.76 -2.57
CA VAL A 119 -4.57 2.46 -3.98
C VAL A 119 -5.84 1.92 -4.64
N LEU A 120 -6.32 2.60 -5.68
CA LEU A 120 -7.59 2.30 -6.33
C LEU A 120 -7.46 2.24 -7.85
N PHE A 121 -7.87 1.11 -8.43
CA PHE A 121 -7.96 0.93 -9.88
C PHE A 121 -9.38 0.61 -10.33
N ILE A 122 -9.75 1.22 -11.46
CA ILE A 122 -11.05 1.07 -12.11
C ILE A 122 -10.85 0.50 -13.52
N SER A 123 -11.67 -0.48 -13.91
CA SER A 123 -11.67 -0.99 -15.28
C SER A 123 -12.21 0.07 -16.24
N LYS A 124 -11.73 0.14 -17.49
CA LYS A 124 -12.18 1.11 -18.49
C LYS A 124 -13.68 1.03 -18.80
N SER A 125 -14.27 -0.16 -18.65
CA SER A 125 -15.72 -0.39 -18.75
C SER A 125 -16.52 0.19 -17.58
N ASN A 126 -15.84 0.71 -16.54
CA ASN A 126 -16.38 1.06 -15.23
C ASN A 126 -17.19 -0.06 -14.58
N SER A 127 -16.96 -1.31 -14.98
CA SER A 127 -17.70 -2.45 -14.45
C SER A 127 -17.07 -3.03 -13.19
N ARG A 128 -15.77 -2.79 -12.98
CA ARG A 128 -15.01 -3.40 -11.88
C ARG A 128 -14.11 -2.39 -11.18
N LYS A 129 -14.07 -2.47 -9.86
CA LYS A 129 -13.25 -1.65 -8.96
C LYS A 129 -12.38 -2.55 -8.08
N VAL A 130 -11.09 -2.27 -7.99
CA VAL A 130 -10.15 -2.97 -7.10
C VAL A 130 -9.46 -1.95 -6.19
N ASN A 131 -9.66 -2.12 -4.88
CA ASN A 131 -9.16 -1.26 -3.81
C ASN A 131 -8.17 -2.08 -3.02
N ILE A 132 -7.01 -1.51 -2.74
CA ILE A 132 -5.93 -2.22 -2.05
C ILE A 132 -5.45 -1.38 -0.90
N GLU A 133 -5.27 -2.03 0.24
CA GLU A 133 -4.77 -1.42 1.46
C GLU A 133 -3.73 -2.29 2.12
N VAL A 134 -2.72 -1.66 2.69
CA VAL A 134 -1.73 -2.32 3.51
C VAL A 134 -2.06 -2.06 4.96
N LYS A 135 -2.19 -3.12 5.77
CA LYS A 135 -2.60 -3.06 7.18
C LYS A 135 -1.59 -3.77 8.08
N GLY A 136 -1.29 -3.16 9.23
CA GLY A 136 -0.54 -3.83 10.29
C GLY A 136 -1.39 -4.92 10.97
N VAL A 137 -0.75 -6.00 11.44
CA VAL A 137 -1.42 -7.13 12.10
C VAL A 137 -2.01 -6.75 13.47
N ILE A 138 -1.49 -5.71 14.10
CA ILE A 138 -1.79 -5.34 15.49
C ILE A 138 -2.99 -4.39 15.61
N SER A 139 -3.40 -3.70 14.52
CA SER A 139 -4.52 -2.75 14.53
C SER A 139 -5.92 -3.40 14.49
N ALA A 140 -6.06 -4.61 15.05
CA ALA A 140 -7.13 -5.56 14.68
C ALA A 140 -8.37 -5.54 15.59
N SER A 141 -8.35 -4.86 16.74
CA SER A 141 -9.57 -4.71 17.53
C SER A 141 -10.57 -3.84 16.75
N ASN A 142 -11.77 -4.37 16.48
CA ASN A 142 -12.88 -3.68 15.83
C ASN A 142 -12.78 -3.46 14.30
N LEU A 143 -11.81 -4.06 13.59
CA LEU A 143 -11.68 -3.80 12.14
C LEU A 143 -12.90 -4.27 11.35
N LYS A 144 -13.54 -5.38 11.75
CA LYS A 144 -14.80 -5.82 11.13
C LYS A 144 -15.84 -4.71 11.10
N ASN A 145 -16.13 -4.10 12.26
CA ASN A 145 -17.13 -3.04 12.35
C ASN A 145 -16.70 -1.81 11.55
N ARG A 146 -15.41 -1.46 11.56
CA ARG A 146 -14.90 -0.38 10.69
C ARG A 146 -15.10 -0.67 9.21
N ILE A 147 -14.85 -1.90 8.76
CA ILE A 147 -15.11 -2.28 7.37
C ILE A 147 -16.60 -2.19 7.05
N GLU A 148 -17.46 -2.67 7.94
CA GLU A 148 -18.92 -2.67 7.76
C GLU A 148 -19.53 -1.26 7.80
N ASP A 149 -19.05 -0.39 8.68
CA ASP A 149 -19.63 0.92 8.99
C ASP A 149 -18.95 2.09 8.25
N GLU A 150 -17.63 2.03 8.07
CA GLU A 150 -16.85 3.11 7.46
C GLU A 150 -16.49 2.81 6.00
N VAL A 151 -16.19 1.54 5.66
CA VAL A 151 -15.62 1.22 4.35
C VAL A 151 -16.71 0.83 3.36
N ILE A 152 -17.47 -0.23 3.64
CA ILE A 152 -18.51 -0.77 2.74
C ILE A 152 -19.53 0.31 2.32
N PRO A 153 -20.07 1.17 3.20
CA PRO A 153 -21.09 2.14 2.81
C PRO A 153 -20.59 3.16 1.77
N HIS A 154 -19.32 3.56 1.83
CA HIS A 154 -18.70 4.44 0.84
C HIS A 154 -18.34 3.74 -0.48
N LEU A 155 -18.35 2.40 -0.47
CA LEU A 155 -18.00 1.59 -1.64
C LEU A 155 -19.22 1.02 -2.35
N ARG A 156 -20.42 1.11 -1.76
CA ARG A 156 -21.72 0.79 -2.37
C ARG A 156 -22.14 1.88 -3.38
N ASP A 157 -21.27 2.15 -4.35
CA ASP A 157 -21.62 2.95 -5.51
C ASP A 157 -22.27 2.03 -6.55
N GLU A 158 -23.55 2.25 -6.86
CA GLU A 158 -24.35 1.42 -7.78
C GLU A 158 -23.79 1.37 -9.22
N ASN A 159 -22.80 2.21 -9.52
CA ASN A 159 -22.15 2.31 -10.82
C ASN A 159 -21.22 1.12 -11.15
N TYR A 160 -20.83 0.27 -10.18
CA TYR A 160 -19.90 -0.84 -10.40
C TYR A 160 -20.56 -2.21 -10.23
N LYS A 161 -20.32 -3.12 -11.18
CA LYS A 161 -20.86 -4.50 -11.16
C LYS A 161 -20.08 -5.42 -10.24
N GLU A 162 -18.77 -5.23 -10.15
CA GLU A 162 -17.91 -5.98 -9.24
C GLU A 162 -16.98 -5.04 -8.46
N PHE A 163 -16.85 -5.34 -7.17
CA PHE A 163 -16.04 -4.61 -6.24
C PHE A 163 -15.14 -5.58 -5.48
N VAL A 164 -13.84 -5.28 -5.43
CA VAL A 164 -12.86 -6.01 -4.61
C VAL A 164 -12.15 -5.03 -3.69
N LEU A 165 -12.18 -5.32 -2.39
CA LEU A 165 -11.31 -4.73 -1.38
C LEU A 165 -10.28 -5.77 -0.96
N LEU A 166 -9.00 -5.45 -1.12
CA LEU A 166 -7.89 -6.31 -0.75
C LEU A 166 -7.09 -5.71 0.41
N LEU A 167 -7.12 -6.39 1.54
CA LEU A 167 -6.37 -6.05 2.74
C LEU A 167 -5.08 -6.87 2.79
N LEU A 168 -3.95 -6.19 2.75
CA LEU A 168 -2.62 -6.77 2.69
C LEU A 168 -1.91 -6.66 4.03
N PHE A 169 -1.52 -7.79 4.61
CA PHE A 169 -0.91 -7.87 5.94
C PHE A 169 0.55 -8.34 5.83
N PRO A 170 1.55 -7.44 5.91
CA PRO A 170 2.95 -7.83 5.90
C PRO A 170 3.32 -8.57 7.18
N VAL A 171 4.00 -9.72 7.03
CA VAL A 171 4.54 -10.49 8.16
C VAL A 171 5.84 -9.85 8.64
N CYS A 172 5.91 -9.49 9.91
CA CYS A 172 7.13 -8.93 10.47
C CYS A 172 8.29 -9.95 10.42
N PRO A 173 9.54 -9.51 10.20
CA PRO A 173 10.70 -10.40 10.23
C PRO A 173 10.78 -11.18 11.56
N GLY A 174 10.89 -12.50 11.46
CA GLY A 174 10.93 -13.40 12.62
C GLY A 174 9.57 -13.84 13.17
N GLU A 175 8.47 -13.30 12.65
CA GLU A 175 7.14 -13.85 12.96
C GLU A 175 6.82 -15.09 12.11
N ASN A 176 5.98 -15.97 12.67
CA ASN A 176 5.47 -17.12 11.96
C ASN A 176 4.31 -16.69 11.05
N PRO A 177 4.44 -16.81 9.71
CA PRO A 177 3.37 -16.43 8.80
C PRO A 177 2.06 -17.19 9.03
N ASN A 178 2.12 -18.42 9.55
CA ASN A 178 0.92 -19.21 9.86
C ASN A 178 0.16 -18.61 11.04
N ARG A 179 0.86 -18.04 12.03
CA ARG A 179 0.22 -17.33 13.13
C ARG A 179 -0.47 -16.06 12.64
N VAL A 180 0.19 -15.29 11.76
CA VAL A 180 -0.42 -14.10 11.14
C VAL A 180 -1.65 -14.50 10.33
N ASN A 181 -1.58 -15.56 9.54
CA ASN A 181 -2.73 -16.11 8.83
C ASN A 181 -3.86 -16.50 9.78
N GLN A 182 -3.56 -17.19 10.89
CA GLN A 182 -4.57 -17.56 11.89
C GLN A 182 -5.20 -16.33 12.58
N LEU A 183 -4.41 -15.26 12.81
CA LEU A 183 -4.95 -14.00 13.30
C LEU A 183 -5.85 -13.36 12.25
N ILE A 184 -5.44 -13.38 10.98
CA ILE A 184 -6.27 -12.92 9.86
C ILE A 184 -7.56 -13.73 9.83
N GLU A 185 -7.51 -15.06 9.79
CA GLU A 185 -8.71 -15.93 9.77
C GLU A 185 -9.59 -15.77 11.03
N GLY A 186 -8.98 -15.55 12.19
CA GLY A 186 -9.69 -15.45 13.48
C GLY A 186 -10.34 -14.09 13.74
N TYR A 187 -9.75 -13.00 13.26
CA TYR A 187 -10.24 -11.63 13.46
C TYR A 187 -10.84 -11.01 12.19
N TYR A 188 -10.52 -11.56 11.02
CA TYR A 188 -10.86 -11.03 9.72
C TYR A 188 -11.61 -12.10 8.94
N ILE A 189 -12.77 -11.69 8.46
CA ILE A 189 -13.70 -12.61 7.80
C ILE A 189 -13.08 -13.01 6.46
N TYR A 190 -12.65 -14.28 6.35
CA TYR A 190 -11.96 -14.76 5.14
C TYR A 190 -12.90 -14.94 3.93
N GLU A 191 -14.22 -14.93 4.07
CA GLU A 191 -15.09 -15.11 2.88
C GLU A 191 -16.57 -14.75 3.04
N THR A 192 -16.95 -13.94 4.02
CA THR A 192 -18.36 -13.91 4.46
C THR A 192 -18.86 -12.54 4.88
N VAL A 193 -18.75 -11.54 4.00
CA VAL A 193 -19.72 -10.43 4.04
C VAL A 193 -20.07 -10.05 2.60
N MET A 194 -21.23 -10.57 2.16
CA MET A 194 -22.00 -10.18 0.97
C MET A 194 -21.72 -10.93 -0.35
N ASN A 195 -22.13 -12.21 -0.38
CA ASN A 195 -22.56 -12.91 -1.61
C ASN A 195 -23.86 -12.31 -2.22
N LYS A 196 -24.00 -10.97 -2.18
CA LYS A 196 -25.10 -10.20 -2.73
C LYS A 196 -24.51 -9.09 -3.59
N GLY A 197 -24.50 -9.27 -4.91
CA GLY A 197 -24.24 -8.18 -5.86
C GLY A 197 -22.78 -7.87 -6.21
N GLY A 198 -21.89 -8.88 -6.24
CA GLY A 198 -20.55 -8.71 -6.82
C GLY A 198 -19.49 -8.02 -5.93
N GLN A 199 -19.68 -7.97 -4.61
CA GLN A 199 -18.75 -7.36 -3.66
C GLN A 199 -17.89 -8.42 -2.96
N LYS A 200 -16.58 -8.19 -2.85
CA LYS A 200 -15.62 -9.09 -2.20
C LYS A 200 -14.66 -8.30 -1.32
N VAL A 201 -14.46 -8.76 -0.08
CA VAL A 201 -13.38 -8.31 0.81
C VAL A 201 -12.44 -9.48 1.03
N LEU A 202 -11.17 -9.31 0.69
CA LEU A 202 -10.15 -10.36 0.71
C LEU A 202 -8.99 -9.94 1.60
N CYS A 203 -8.53 -10.85 2.45
CA CYS A 203 -7.39 -10.61 3.32
C CYS A 203 -6.21 -11.48 2.88
N GLN A 204 -5.06 -10.89 2.61
CA GLN A 204 -3.88 -11.60 2.15
C GLN A 204 -2.65 -11.25 2.99
N CYS A 205 -2.03 -12.28 3.51
CA CYS A 205 -0.74 -12.20 4.17
C CYS A 205 0.39 -12.05 3.14
N ILE A 206 1.26 -11.04 3.33
CA ILE A 206 2.45 -10.83 2.52
C ILE A 206 3.65 -11.38 3.29
N LYS A 207 4.35 -12.33 2.69
CA LYS A 207 5.61 -12.89 3.23
C LYS A 207 6.79 -12.28 2.48
N GLN A 208 7.95 -12.23 3.13
CA GLN A 208 9.19 -11.91 2.46
C GLN A 208 9.46 -12.95 1.36
N ASP A 209 9.84 -12.48 0.17
CA ASP A 209 10.26 -13.32 -0.93
C ASP A 209 11.69 -13.81 -0.69
N ALA A 210 11.97 -15.07 -1.04
CA ALA A 210 13.33 -15.55 -1.12
C ALA A 210 14.00 -14.96 -2.39
N ASP A 211 15.17 -14.36 -2.21
CA ASP A 211 16.01 -13.85 -3.29
C ASP A 211 17.48 -14.19 -2.98
N GLY A 212 17.90 -15.40 -3.37
CA GLY A 212 19.16 -16.00 -2.93
C GLY A 212 19.21 -16.16 -1.40
N ASP A 213 20.29 -15.69 -0.79
CA ASP A 213 20.50 -15.76 0.67
C ASP A 213 19.75 -14.66 1.46
N ARG A 214 19.01 -13.77 0.78
CA ARG A 214 18.29 -12.66 1.41
C ARG A 214 16.79 -12.89 1.39
N LYS A 215 16.13 -12.54 2.50
CA LYS A 215 14.67 -12.44 2.60
C LYS A 215 14.27 -10.97 2.63
N ALA A 216 13.48 -10.56 1.65
CA ALA A 216 13.01 -9.19 1.52
C ALA A 216 11.63 -9.15 0.85
N PHE A 217 10.84 -8.11 1.09
CA PHE A 217 9.62 -7.88 0.33
C PHE A 217 9.97 -7.39 -1.08
N SER A 218 9.54 -8.12 -2.10
CA SER A 218 9.66 -7.67 -3.49
C SER A 218 8.37 -7.01 -3.93
N LEU A 219 8.44 -5.71 -4.23
CA LEU A 219 7.33 -4.94 -4.77
C LEU A 219 6.85 -5.54 -6.10
N GLU A 220 7.77 -5.82 -7.00
CA GLU A 220 7.48 -6.39 -8.33
C GLU A 220 6.81 -7.77 -8.24
N LYS A 221 7.32 -8.68 -7.38
CA LYS A 221 6.70 -10.01 -7.20
C LYS A 221 5.32 -9.90 -6.56
N LEU A 222 5.14 -9.00 -5.58
CA LEU A 222 3.83 -8.75 -4.99
C LEU A 222 2.85 -8.27 -6.06
N VAL A 223 3.21 -7.24 -6.82
CA VAL A 223 2.38 -6.68 -7.90
C VAL A 223 2.03 -7.75 -8.94
N GLY A 224 2.99 -8.57 -9.36
CA GLY A 224 2.72 -9.69 -10.28
C GLY A 224 1.67 -10.66 -9.75
N ARG A 225 1.72 -11.02 -8.46
CA ARG A 225 0.70 -11.86 -7.81
C ARG A 225 -0.66 -11.18 -7.75
N LEU A 226 -0.69 -9.88 -7.42
CA LEU A 226 -1.92 -9.09 -7.35
C LEU A 226 -2.60 -9.04 -8.72
N ILE A 227 -1.82 -8.76 -9.78
CA ILE A 227 -2.34 -8.67 -11.14
C ILE A 227 -2.94 -10.02 -11.57
N ALA A 228 -2.20 -11.11 -11.37
CA ALA A 228 -2.66 -12.44 -11.71
C ALA A 228 -3.95 -12.84 -10.98
N GLY A 229 -4.07 -12.50 -9.69
CA GLY A 229 -5.20 -12.90 -8.84
C GLY A 229 -6.43 -12.01 -8.98
N TYR A 230 -6.26 -10.70 -9.19
CA TYR A 230 -7.36 -9.74 -9.00
C TYR A 230 -7.61 -8.80 -10.18
N PHE A 231 -6.67 -8.70 -11.13
CA PHE A 231 -6.79 -7.82 -12.30
C PHE A 231 -6.90 -8.57 -13.63
N SER A 232 -6.71 -9.89 -13.61
CA SER A 232 -6.96 -10.75 -14.77
C SER A 232 -8.43 -10.69 -15.21
N LYS A 233 -8.63 -10.78 -16.53
CA LYS A 233 -9.92 -10.56 -17.20
C LYS A 233 -11.00 -11.50 -16.66
N ALA A 234 -12.12 -10.92 -16.23
CA ALA A 234 -13.42 -11.57 -16.42
C ALA A 234 -13.75 -11.58 -17.92
#